data_AF-A0A7U6KT53-F1
#
_entry.id   AF-A0A7U6KT53-F1
#
_cell.length_a   1.000
_cell.length_b   1.000
_cell.length_c   1.000
_cell.angle_alpha   90.00
_cell.angle_beta   90.00
_cell.angle_gamma   90.00
#
_symmetry.space_group_name_H-M   'P 1'
#
loop_
_entity.id
_entity.type
_entity.pdbx_description
1 polymer ?
#
loop_
_entity_poly.entity_id
_entity_poly.type
_entity_poly.pdbx_seq_one_letter_code
_entity_poly.pdbx_strand_id
1 'polypeptide(L)'
;MIFDGTLIDSVPDLADATNAMLTTLGKDTYPIETIRNWIGNGSRMLVERALVGDITVPEGALTKAEADHAEQIFLRHILRLVVAKPLLIPMSIVALNNFTRLATRSL
;
A
#
# COMPACT_ATOMS: atom_id res chain seq x y z
N MET A 1 -10.95 4.73 -5.56
CA MET A 1 -11.34 5.52 -4.37
C MET A 1 -11.10 4.65 -3.16
N ILE A 2 -9.99 4.84 -2.45
CA ILE A 2 -9.70 4.20 -1.16
C ILE A 2 -9.30 5.36 -0.25
N PHE A 3 -10.16 5.64 0.72
CA PHE A 3 -10.07 6.78 1.64
C PHE A 3 -10.24 6.23 3.06
N ASP A 4 -9.52 6.86 4.00
CA ASP A 4 -9.58 6.75 5.47
C ASP A 4 -9.20 5.42 6.18
N GLY A 5 -8.20 5.55 7.07
CA GLY A 5 -8.05 4.71 8.28
C GLY A 5 -7.28 3.38 8.15
N THR A 6 -7.37 2.66 7.04
CA THR A 6 -6.70 1.34 6.89
C THR A 6 -5.28 1.41 6.31
N LEU A 7 -4.89 2.57 5.78
CA LEU A 7 -3.60 2.81 5.13
C LEU A 7 -2.47 3.17 6.11
N ILE A 8 -2.80 3.74 7.27
CA ILE A 8 -1.80 4.14 8.29
C ILE A 8 -1.09 2.91 8.88
N ASP A 9 -1.80 1.80 9.08
CA ASP A 9 -1.21 0.55 9.56
C ASP A 9 -0.45 -0.25 8.49
N SER A 10 -0.60 0.12 7.22
CA SER A 10 0.09 -0.54 6.09
C SER A 10 1.32 0.23 5.61
N VAL A 11 1.71 1.34 6.26
CA VAL A 11 2.96 2.06 5.95
C VAL A 11 4.21 1.16 6.01
N PRO A 12 4.39 0.31 7.04
CA PRO A 12 5.51 -0.63 7.06
C PRO A 12 5.47 -1.63 5.90
N ASP A 13 4.29 -2.17 5.60
CA ASP A 13 4.12 -3.13 4.51
C ASP A 13 4.38 -2.50 3.12
N LEU A 14 3.96 -1.25 2.94
CA LEU A 14 4.23 -0.47 1.73
C LEU A 14 5.73 -0.18 1.61
N ALA A 15 6.39 0.21 2.69
CA ALA A 15 7.82 0.46 2.70
C ALA A 15 8.62 -0.80 2.40
N ASP A 16 8.25 -1.94 2.98
CA ASP A 16 8.87 -3.23 2.70
C ASP A 16 8.69 -3.63 1.23
N ALA A 17 7.49 -3.48 0.67
CA ALA A 17 7.23 -3.78 -0.73
C ALA A 17 7.96 -2.83 -1.68
N THR A 18 8.04 -1.53 -1.36
CA THR A 18 8.79 -0.54 -2.14
C THR A 18 10.29 -0.86 -2.12
N ASN A 19 10.86 -1.16 -0.95
CA ASN A 19 12.27 -1.52 -0.85
C ASN A 19 12.59 -2.86 -1.50
N ALA A 20 11.69 -3.85 -1.42
CA ALA A 20 11.83 -5.11 -2.14
C ALA A 20 11.78 -4.91 -3.66
N MET A 21 10.91 -4.02 -4.15
CA MET A 21 10.88 -3.62 -5.56
C MET A 21 12.19 -2.96 -5.98
N LEU A 22 12.69 -1.97 -5.23
CA LEU A 22 13.95 -1.28 -5.53
C LEU A 22 15.13 -2.26 -5.55
N THR A 23 15.20 -3.15 -4.57
CA THR A 23 16.22 -4.21 -4.50
C THR A 23 16.15 -5.13 -5.71
N THR A 24 14.94 -5.53 -6.13
CA THR A 24 14.73 -6.37 -7.33
C THR A 24 15.19 -5.66 -8.61
N LEU A 25 15.06 -4.33 -8.66
CA LEU A 25 15.52 -3.48 -9.76
C LEU A 25 17.01 -3.09 -9.63
N GLY A 26 17.72 -3.54 -8.60
CA GLY A 26 19.13 -3.21 -8.35
C GLY A 26 19.37 -1.75 -7.93
N LYS A 27 18.36 -1.08 -7.34
CA LYS A 27 18.43 0.30 -6.83
C LYS A 27 18.63 0.33 -5.32
N ASP A 28 19.15 1.45 -4.83
CA ASP A 28 19.24 1.73 -3.40
C ASP A 28 17.84 1.83 -2.77
N THR A 29 17.74 1.35 -1.53
CA THR A 29 16.52 1.38 -0.72
C THR A 29 16.42 2.66 0.11
N TYR A 30 15.22 3.01 0.53
CA TYR A 30 14.97 4.20 1.35
C TYR A 30 14.46 3.83 2.76
N PRO A 31 14.74 4.67 3.77
CA PRO A 31 14.17 4.47 5.09
C PRO A 31 12.65 4.66 5.06
N ILE A 32 11.95 3.96 5.95
CA ILE A 32 10.48 3.98 6.06
C ILE A 32 9.92 5.40 6.18
N GLU A 33 10.62 6.32 6.84
CA GLU A 33 10.18 7.71 7.00
C GLU A 33 10.17 8.47 5.68
N THR A 34 11.18 8.24 4.83
CA THR A 34 11.23 8.81 3.48
C THR A 34 10.08 8.25 2.63
N ILE A 35 9.87 6.93 2.67
CA ILE A 35 8.80 6.28 1.90
C ILE A 35 7.43 6.77 2.39
N ARG A 36 7.25 6.94 3.71
CA ARG A 36 6.02 7.48 4.30
C ARG A 36 5.66 8.84 3.71
N ASN A 37 6.65 9.71 3.47
CA ASN A 37 6.43 11.03 2.88
C ASN A 37 6.04 10.97 1.39
N TRP A 38 6.31 9.84 0.72
CA TRP A 38 5.90 9.62 -0.66
C TRP A 38 4.52 8.98 -0.79
N ILE A 39 3.97 8.46 0.31
CA ILE A 39 2.63 7.87 0.34
C ILE A 39 1.59 8.97 0.13
N GLY A 40 0.69 8.73 -0.81
CA GLY A 40 -0.38 9.64 -1.20
C GLY A 40 -0.47 9.78 -2.71
N ASN A 41 -1.67 10.04 -3.23
CA ASN A 41 -1.96 10.10 -4.67
C ASN A 41 -1.90 8.75 -5.41
N GLY A 42 -1.95 7.63 -4.66
CA GLY A 42 -2.05 6.28 -5.21
C GLY A 42 -0.73 5.50 -5.26
N SER A 43 -0.82 4.19 -5.52
CA SER A 43 0.33 3.27 -5.57
C SER A 43 1.30 3.59 -6.70
N ARG A 44 0.78 4.00 -7.86
CA ARG A 44 1.61 4.34 -9.03
C ARG A 44 2.55 5.50 -8.74
N MET A 45 2.04 6.57 -8.14
CA MET A 45 2.84 7.73 -7.77
C MET A 45 3.93 7.36 -6.75
N LEU A 46 3.63 6.47 -5.80
CA LEU A 46 4.64 5.96 -4.86
C LEU A 46 5.77 5.23 -5.58
N VAL A 47 5.44 4.38 -6.56
CA VAL A 47 6.43 3.64 -7.38
C VAL A 47 7.29 4.60 -8.19
N GLU A 48 6.67 5.58 -8.86
CA GLU A 48 7.39 6.57 -9.66
C GLU A 48 8.34 7.42 -8.79
N ARG A 49 7.88 7.88 -7.62
CA ARG A 49 8.71 8.59 -6.64
C ARG A 49 9.87 7.76 -6.12
N ALA A 50 9.63 6.49 -5.83
CA ALA A 50 10.68 5.58 -5.36
C ALA A 50 11.73 5.30 -6.44
N LEU A 51 11.34 5.22 -7.71
CA LEU A 51 12.27 5.02 -8.83
C LEU A 51 13.17 6.24 -9.08
N VAL A 52 12.62 7.44 -8.92
CA VAL A 52 13.33 8.73 -9.04
C VAL A 52 14.14 9.04 -7.78
N GLY A 53 13.65 8.62 -6.61
CA GLY A 53 14.24 8.95 -5.31
C GLY A 53 13.82 10.31 -4.76
N ASP A 54 12.72 10.88 -5.26
CA ASP A 54 12.24 12.21 -4.87
C ASP A 54 10.70 12.21 -4.81
N ILE A 55 10.13 13.11 -4.00
CA ILE A 55 8.68 13.34 -3.94
C ILE A 55 8.15 13.95 -5.25
N THR A 56 9.02 14.66 -5.98
CA THR A 56 8.71 15.26 -7.27
C THR A 56 9.28 14.37 -8.38
N VAL A 57 8.41 13.90 -9.26
CA VAL A 57 8.79 13.11 -10.45
C VAL A 57 8.82 14.06 -11.65
N PRO A 58 10.00 14.40 -12.21
CA PRO A 58 10.08 15.25 -13.40
C PRO A 58 9.39 14.59 -14.59
N GLU A 59 8.76 15.40 -15.44
CA GLU A 59 8.17 14.91 -16.69
C GLU A 59 9.26 14.28 -17.57
N GLY A 60 9.04 13.04 -18.02
CA GLY A 60 10.01 12.28 -18.80
C GLY A 60 11.16 11.65 -18.00
N ALA A 61 11.19 11.76 -16.67
CA ALA A 61 12.19 11.08 -15.84
C ALA A 61 12.10 9.54 -15.91
N LEU A 62 10.91 9.02 -16.22
CA LEU A 62 10.63 7.61 -16.37
C LEU A 62 9.87 7.37 -17.66
N THR A 63 10.25 6.33 -18.39
CA THR A 63 9.41 5.81 -19.47
C THR A 63 8.21 5.09 -18.88
N LYS A 64 7.10 5.04 -19.63
CA LYS A 64 5.92 4.28 -19.24
C LYS A 64 6.24 2.81 -18.95
N ALA A 65 7.13 2.22 -19.75
CA ALA A 65 7.55 0.82 -19.59
C ALA A 65 8.29 0.58 -18.26
N GLU A 66 9.17 1.50 -17.83
CA GLU A 66 9.86 1.40 -16.55
C GLU A 66 8.89 1.53 -15.37
N ALA A 67 7.98 2.50 -15.42
CA ALA A 67 6.97 2.69 -14.39
C ALA A 67 6.04 1.48 -14.29
N ASP A 68 5.55 0.97 -15.43
CA ASP A 68 4.66 -0.20 -15.47
C ASP A 68 5.38 -1.48 -15.00
N HIS A 69 6.67 -1.65 -15.35
CA HIS A 69 7.46 -2.80 -14.89
C HIS A 69 7.70 -2.77 -13.38
N ALA A 70 8.08 -1.62 -12.83
CA ALA A 70 8.27 -1.44 -11.40
C ALA A 70 6.96 -1.62 -10.64
N GLU A 71 5.85 -1.09 -11.15
CA GLU A 71 4.52 -1.24 -10.57
C GLU A 71 4.12 -2.72 -10.47
N GLN A 72 4.40 -3.53 -11.51
CA GLN A 72 4.16 -4.97 -11.47
C GLN A 72 4.97 -5.69 -10.39
N ILE A 73 6.24 -5.31 -10.20
CA ILE A 73 7.09 -5.88 -9.15
C ILE A 73 6.57 -5.47 -7.77
N PHE A 74 6.26 -4.19 -7.58
CA PHE A 74 5.67 -3.68 -6.34
C PHE A 74 4.40 -4.42 -5.96
N LEU A 75 3.43 -4.53 -6.89
CA LEU A 75 2.17 -5.23 -6.65
C LEU A 75 2.38 -6.71 -6.30
N ARG A 76 3.37 -7.37 -6.92
CA ARG A 76 3.73 -8.75 -6.56
C ARG A 76 4.20 -8.86 -5.10
N HIS A 77 5.00 -7.91 -4.62
CA HIS A 77 5.44 -7.89 -3.22
C HIS A 77 4.30 -7.58 -2.26
N ILE A 78 3.43 -6.62 -2.60
CA ILE A 78 2.22 -6.31 -1.81
C ILE A 78 1.31 -7.54 -1.68
N LEU A 79 1.00 -8.22 -2.80
CA LEU A 79 0.17 -9.42 -2.78
C LEU A 79 0.79 -10.53 -1.91
N ARG A 80 2.12 -10.67 -1.94
CA ARG A 80 2.82 -11.64 -1.09
C ARG A 80 2.66 -11.32 0.39
N LEU A 81 2.73 -10.04 0.79
CA LEU A 81 2.52 -9.62 2.18
C LEU A 81 1.08 -9.85 2.64
N VAL A 82 0.09 -9.54 1.78
CA VAL A 82 -1.34 -9.77 2.07
C VAL A 82 -1.64 -11.26 2.22
N VAL A 83 -1.10 -12.11 1.35
CA VAL A 83 -1.28 -13.57 1.44
C VAL A 83 -0.53 -14.16 2.63
N ALA A 84 0.64 -13.62 2.99
CA ALA A 84 1.46 -14.11 4.10
C ALA A 84 0.98 -13.65 5.49
N LYS A 85 0.12 -12.62 5.58
CA LYS A 85 -0.55 -12.18 6.82
C LYS A 85 -2.04 -12.60 6.84
N PRO A 86 -2.39 -13.89 6.96
CA PRO A 86 -3.79 -14.32 6.97
C PRO A 86 -4.56 -13.95 8.26
N LEU A 87 -4.03 -13.11 9.16
CA LEU A 87 -4.58 -12.91 10.51
C LEU A 87 -5.10 -11.49 10.86
N LEU A 88 -5.39 -10.64 9.87
CA LEU A 88 -6.03 -9.32 10.13
C LEU A 88 -7.30 -9.02 9.33
N ILE A 89 -7.80 -9.99 8.56
CA ILE A 89 -9.13 -9.94 7.93
C ILE A 89 -9.96 -11.09 8.56
N PRO A 90 -10.26 -11.06 9.88
CA PRO A 90 -11.66 -10.84 10.25
C PRO A 90 -11.81 -10.28 11.68
N MET A 91 -11.75 -8.96 11.86
CA MET A 91 -12.36 -8.32 13.05
C MET A 91 -13.31 -7.17 12.69
N SER A 92 -13.18 -6.59 11.49
CA SER A 92 -14.06 -5.49 11.06
C SER A 92 -15.43 -5.94 10.56
N ILE A 93 -15.60 -7.22 10.17
CA ILE A 93 -16.88 -7.74 9.63
C ILE A 93 -17.81 -8.29 10.74
N VAL A 94 -17.29 -8.63 11.93
CA VAL A 94 -18.12 -9.12 13.05
C VAL A 94 -18.70 -7.99 13.91
N ALA A 95 -18.24 -6.75 13.74
CA ALA A 95 -18.77 -5.59 14.47
C ALA A 95 -20.12 -5.06 13.93
N LEU A 96 -20.60 -5.53 12.77
CA LEU A 96 -21.83 -5.03 12.14
C LEU A 96 -23.08 -5.91 12.36
N ASN A 97 -22.99 -6.99 13.14
CA ASN A 97 -24.15 -7.88 13.33
C ASN A 97 -24.75 -7.92 14.75
N ASN A 98 -24.48 -6.93 15.60
CA ASN A 98 -25.11 -6.82 16.93
C ASN A 98 -26.04 -5.60 17.13
N PHE A 99 -26.53 -4.97 16.05
CA PHE A 99 -27.47 -3.85 16.15
C PHE A 99 -28.79 -4.00 15.36
N THR A 100 -29.27 -5.23 15.17
CA THR A 100 -30.61 -5.47 14.58
C THR A 100 -31.36 -6.65 15.20
N ARG A 101 -31.20 -6.92 16.51
CA ARG A 101 -32.06 -7.86 17.26
C ARG A 101 -32.40 -7.43 18.70
N LEU A 102 -32.64 -6.14 18.94
CA LEU A 102 -33.29 -5.65 20.17
C LEU A 102 -34.31 -4.55 19.83
N ALA A 103 -35.32 -4.87 19.01
CA ALA A 103 -36.50 -4.01 18.83
C ALA A 103 -37.75 -4.79 18.41
N THR A 104 -37.93 -6.01 18.91
CA THR A 104 -39.22 -6.72 18.80
C THR A 104 -39.31 -7.82 19.86
N ARG A 105 -39.54 -7.40 21.11
CA ARG A 105 -40.28 -8.16 22.14
C ARG A 105 -40.32 -7.33 23.43
N SER A 106 -41.39 -6.55 23.56
CA SER A 106 -42.07 -6.32 24.84
C SER A 106 -43.56 -6.39 24.56
N LEU A 107 -44.25 -7.01 25.52
CA LEU A 107 -45.65 -7.40 25.59
C LEU A 107 -46.64 -6.30 25.20
#